data_AF-A0A4Q1RFT6-F1
#
_entry.id   AF-A0A4Q1RFT6-F1
#
_cell.length_a   1.000
_cell.length_b   1.000
_cell.length_c   1.000
_cell.angle_alpha   90.00
_cell.angle_beta   90.00
_cell.angle_gamma   90.00
#
_symmetry.space_group_name_H-M   'P 1'
#
loop_
_entity.id
_entity.type
_entity.pdbx_description
1 polymer ?
#
loop_
_entity_poly.entity_id
_entity_poly.type
_entity_poly.pdbx_seq_one_letter_code
_entity_poly.pdbx_strand_id
1 'polypeptide(L)'
;MGSKKKKKDATYQAAVSGAKGAIRILLYVLLICILIFVGKTAYSFGYLIFYQEPEADTQAEGQDVTVIVHEEDSVYDVGVTLQEKGLIERPVIFWAQEKLSDYRGKIKPGTYLLNTHETVDQMLAILSGKNTEGQPSQEKESSTSDAEDTEAGEESAS
;
A
#
# COMPACT_ATOMS: atom_id res chain seq x y z
N MET A 1 -59.93 51.26 -22.15
CA MET A 1 -58.46 51.32 -21.89
C MET A 1 -57.97 49.92 -21.53
N GLY A 2 -57.39 49.16 -22.46
CA GLY A 2 -57.00 47.78 -22.19
C GLY A 2 -56.05 47.22 -23.23
N SER A 3 -54.75 47.45 -23.06
CA SER A 3 -53.71 46.81 -23.89
C SER A 3 -52.28 47.10 -23.40
N LYS A 4 -51.95 46.83 -22.12
CA LYS A 4 -50.53 46.93 -21.65
C LYS A 4 -50.00 45.77 -20.81
N LYS A 5 -50.78 44.69 -20.58
CA LYS A 5 -50.31 43.56 -19.73
C LYS A 5 -49.74 42.35 -20.48
N LYS A 6 -49.99 42.15 -21.78
CA LYS A 6 -49.55 40.92 -22.50
C LYS A 6 -48.10 40.86 -22.98
N LYS A 7 -47.31 41.94 -22.90
CA LYS A 7 -45.92 41.96 -23.45
C LYS A 7 -44.83 41.49 -22.48
N LYS A 8 -45.09 41.49 -21.17
CA LYS A 8 -44.06 41.14 -20.18
C LYS A 8 -43.78 39.63 -20.20
N ASP A 9 -44.83 38.81 -20.21
CA ASP A 9 -44.72 37.35 -20.05
C ASP A 9 -44.00 36.65 -21.22
N ALA A 10 -44.19 37.13 -22.45
CA ALA A 10 -43.49 36.61 -23.63
C ALA A 10 -41.98 36.90 -23.63
N THR A 11 -41.57 38.03 -23.04
CA THR A 11 -40.17 38.46 -23.00
C THR A 11 -39.39 37.70 -21.92
N TYR A 12 -40.02 37.38 -20.78
CA TYR A 12 -39.44 36.53 -19.73
C TYR A 12 -39.32 35.07 -20.16
N GLN A 13 -40.32 34.53 -20.88
CA GLN A 13 -40.28 33.17 -21.43
C GLN A 13 -39.16 33.00 -22.48
N ALA A 14 -38.91 34.04 -23.30
CA ALA A 14 -37.81 34.04 -24.26
C ALA A 14 -36.42 34.14 -23.59
N ALA A 15 -36.29 34.94 -22.52
CA ALA A 15 -35.05 35.05 -21.74
C ALA A 15 -34.69 33.76 -20.99
N VAL A 16 -35.68 33.08 -20.40
CA VAL A 16 -35.47 31.82 -19.66
C VAL A 16 -35.19 30.64 -20.60
N SER A 17 -35.74 30.67 -21.83
CA SER A 17 -35.46 29.65 -22.84
C SER A 17 -34.01 29.72 -23.37
N GLY A 18 -33.45 30.92 -23.54
CA GLY A 18 -32.03 31.11 -23.86
C GLY A 18 -31.09 30.68 -22.73
N ALA A 19 -31.46 30.96 -21.47
CA ALA A 19 -30.68 30.58 -20.29
C ALA A 19 -30.52 29.06 -20.14
N LYS A 20 -31.55 28.26 -20.47
CA LYS A 20 -31.48 26.80 -20.41
C LYS A 20 -30.48 26.19 -21.41
N GLY A 21 -30.27 26.84 -22.56
CA GLY A 21 -29.24 26.46 -23.53
C GLY A 21 -27.83 26.81 -23.06
N ALA A 22 -27.64 28.04 -22.56
CA ALA A 22 -26.36 28.50 -22.03
C ALA A 22 -25.88 27.65 -20.83
N ILE A 23 -26.80 27.25 -19.93
CA ILE A 23 -26.49 26.38 -18.79
C ILE A 23 -26.00 25.00 -19.26
N ARG A 24 -26.62 24.42 -20.29
CA ARG A 24 -26.15 23.13 -20.83
C ARG A 24 -24.75 23.25 -21.42
N ILE A 25 -24.48 24.31 -22.19
CA ILE A 25 -23.15 24.58 -22.75
C ILE A 25 -22.13 24.76 -21.63
N LEU A 26 -22.47 25.52 -20.58
CA LEU A 26 -21.62 25.72 -19.41
C LEU A 26 -21.29 24.39 -18.70
N LEU A 27 -22.27 23.50 -18.55
CA LEU A 27 -22.07 22.17 -17.97
C LEU A 27 -21.17 21.29 -18.83
N TYR A 28 -21.28 21.35 -20.16
CA TYR A 28 -20.36 20.62 -21.05
C TYR A 28 -18.93 21.16 -20.96
N VAL A 29 -18.76 22.48 -20.91
CA VAL A 29 -17.44 23.11 -20.71
C VAL A 29 -16.85 22.69 -19.37
N LEU A 30 -17.64 22.70 -18.29
CA LEU A 30 -17.21 22.25 -16.97
C LEU A 30 -16.78 20.77 -16.99
N LEU A 31 -17.54 19.92 -17.67
CA LEU A 31 -17.24 18.49 -17.80
C LEU A 31 -15.92 18.27 -18.56
N ILE A 32 -15.67 19.02 -19.63
CA ILE A 32 -14.40 19.00 -20.37
C ILE A 32 -13.24 19.48 -19.48
N CYS A 33 -13.44 20.55 -18.70
CA CYS A 33 -12.43 21.02 -17.75
C CYS A 33 -12.10 19.96 -16.69
N ILE A 34 -13.10 19.24 -16.18
CA ILE A 34 -12.91 18.13 -15.23
C ILE A 34 -12.12 16.99 -15.90
N LEU A 35 -12.44 16.62 -17.14
CA LEU A 35 -11.68 15.60 -17.88
C LEU A 35 -10.22 16.01 -18.07
N ILE A 36 -9.96 17.27 -18.44
CA ILE A 36 -8.60 17.78 -18.59
C ILE A 36 -7.88 17.81 -17.23
N PHE A 37 -8.56 18.20 -16.16
CA PHE A 37 -7.98 18.24 -14.82
C PHE A 37 -7.62 16.84 -14.34
N VAL A 38 -8.56 15.89 -14.39
CA VAL A 38 -8.31 14.49 -14.03
C VAL A 38 -7.26 13.87 -14.93
N GLY A 39 -7.28 14.16 -16.23
CA GLY A 39 -6.25 13.72 -17.17
C GLY A 39 -4.86 14.27 -16.83
N LYS A 40 -4.74 15.56 -16.49
CA LYS A 40 -3.48 16.17 -16.05
C LYS A 40 -3.04 15.58 -14.72
N THR A 41 -3.93 15.43 -13.75
CA THR A 41 -3.61 14.84 -12.45
C THR A 41 -3.17 13.39 -12.62
N ALA A 42 -3.94 12.56 -13.33
CA ALA A 42 -3.59 11.16 -13.60
C ALA A 42 -2.31 11.03 -14.43
N TYR A 43 -2.06 11.91 -15.40
CA TYR A 43 -0.81 11.96 -16.15
C TYR A 43 0.37 12.32 -15.25
N SER A 44 0.24 13.33 -14.39
CA SER A 44 1.29 13.70 -13.43
C SER A 44 1.53 12.59 -12.41
N PHE A 45 0.48 11.97 -11.87
CA PHE A 45 0.58 10.85 -10.93
C PHE A 45 1.19 9.62 -11.59
N GLY A 46 0.78 9.28 -12.82
CA GLY A 46 1.38 8.21 -13.60
C GLY A 46 2.84 8.49 -13.91
N TYR A 47 3.19 9.71 -14.32
CA TYR A 47 4.57 10.11 -14.54
C TYR A 47 5.41 10.05 -13.25
N LEU A 48 4.86 10.45 -12.10
CA LEU A 48 5.55 10.35 -10.80
C LEU A 48 5.75 8.90 -10.32
N ILE A 49 4.86 7.97 -10.70
CA ILE A 49 4.92 6.55 -10.31
C ILE A 49 5.77 5.73 -11.30
N PHE A 50 5.72 6.03 -12.59
CA PHE A 50 6.38 5.25 -13.64
C PHE A 50 7.70 5.88 -14.16
N TYR A 51 7.88 7.19 -13.98
CA TYR A 51 9.10 7.94 -14.34
C TYR A 51 9.81 8.39 -13.05
N GLN A 52 10.21 7.43 -12.24
CA GLN A 52 11.44 7.60 -11.46
C GLN A 52 12.57 7.29 -12.44
N GLU A 53 13.19 8.35 -12.94
CA GLU A 53 14.49 8.26 -13.60
C GLU A 53 15.38 7.42 -12.67
N PRO A 54 15.93 6.28 -13.15
CA PRO A 54 16.86 5.53 -12.36
C PRO A 54 18.13 6.38 -12.26
N GLU A 55 18.20 7.21 -11.22
CA GLU A 55 19.46 7.64 -10.58
C GLU A 55 20.11 6.40 -9.89
N ALA A 56 20.05 5.24 -10.56
CA ALA A 56 20.57 3.96 -10.11
C ALA A 56 21.89 3.64 -10.83
N ASP A 57 22.58 4.64 -11.37
CA ASP A 57 23.94 4.48 -11.87
C ASP A 57 25.01 4.65 -10.78
N THR A 58 24.63 4.95 -9.54
CA THR A 58 25.56 4.89 -8.40
C THR A 58 24.83 4.63 -7.09
N GLN A 59 24.87 3.39 -6.57
CA GLN A 59 25.49 3.09 -5.26
C GLN A 59 25.02 1.74 -4.69
N ALA A 60 26.00 0.83 -4.59
CA ALA A 60 26.08 -0.34 -3.73
C ALA A 60 25.30 -1.59 -4.17
N GLU A 61 26.02 -2.70 -4.22
CA GLU A 61 25.47 -4.04 -4.00
C GLU A 61 24.37 -3.96 -2.93
N GLY A 62 23.17 -4.43 -3.25
CA GLY A 62 22.07 -4.39 -2.30
C GLY A 62 22.49 -4.99 -0.96
N GLN A 63 22.04 -4.38 0.14
CA GLN A 63 22.46 -4.80 1.47
C GLN A 63 21.67 -6.05 1.86
N ASP A 64 22.39 -7.10 2.25
CA ASP A 64 21.79 -8.27 2.86
C ASP A 64 21.41 -7.93 4.31
N VAL A 65 20.12 -8.04 4.61
CA VAL A 65 19.51 -7.67 5.88
C VAL A 65 18.84 -8.91 6.47
N THR A 66 19.23 -9.26 7.68
CA THR A 66 18.59 -10.34 8.43
C THR A 66 17.29 -9.85 9.05
N VAL A 67 16.18 -10.53 8.79
CA VAL A 67 14.84 -10.27 9.33
C VAL A 67 14.36 -11.46 10.14
N ILE A 68 13.76 -11.22 11.29
CA ILE A 68 13.18 -12.26 12.14
C ILE A 68 11.67 -12.04 12.10
N VAL A 69 10.94 -13.10 11.75
CA VAL A 69 9.47 -13.13 11.74
C VAL A 69 9.02 -14.07 12.85
N HIS A 70 8.22 -13.56 13.78
CA HIS A 70 7.65 -14.34 14.88
C HIS A 70 6.33 -14.98 14.47
N GLU A 71 5.88 -16.00 15.20
CA GLU A 71 4.63 -16.71 14.89
C GLU A 71 3.38 -15.85 15.15
N GLU A 72 3.49 -14.89 16.06
CA GLU A 72 2.46 -13.92 16.43
C GLU A 72 2.41 -12.68 15.51
N ASP A 73 3.41 -12.48 14.66
CA ASP A 73 3.48 -11.33 13.76
C ASP A 73 2.42 -11.44 12.66
N SER A 74 1.60 -10.39 12.50
CA SER A 74 0.72 -10.32 11.35
C SER A 74 1.51 -9.99 10.08
N VAL A 75 0.94 -10.29 8.90
CA VAL A 75 1.53 -9.91 7.60
C VAL A 75 1.85 -8.42 7.51
N TYR A 76 1.04 -7.59 8.17
CA TYR A 76 1.28 -6.16 8.23
C TYR A 76 2.49 -5.83 9.11
N ASP A 77 2.61 -6.48 10.29
CA ASP A 77 3.73 -6.29 11.21
C ASP A 77 5.06 -6.72 10.57
N VAL A 78 5.06 -7.84 9.85
CA VAL A 78 6.21 -8.24 9.01
C VAL A 78 6.56 -7.14 8.02
N GLY A 79 5.56 -6.57 7.33
CA GLY A 79 5.77 -5.42 6.44
C GLY A 79 6.38 -4.21 7.17
N VAL A 80 5.96 -3.92 8.39
CA VAL A 80 6.54 -2.83 9.21
C VAL A 80 8.01 -3.13 9.51
N THR A 81 8.35 -4.34 9.95
CA THR A 81 9.74 -4.74 10.20
C THR A 81 10.59 -4.64 8.93
N LEU A 82 10.06 -5.02 7.77
CA LEU A 82 10.74 -4.85 6.48
C LEU A 82 10.97 -3.37 6.15
N GLN A 83 10.00 -2.51 6.46
CA GLN A 83 10.13 -1.06 6.23
C GLN A 83 11.17 -0.44 7.16
N GLU A 84 11.15 -0.79 8.45
CA GLU A 84 12.13 -0.31 9.44
C GLU A 84 13.56 -0.66 9.05
N LYS A 85 13.75 -1.80 8.38
CA LYS A 85 15.04 -2.26 7.88
C LYS A 85 15.36 -1.79 6.46
N GLY A 86 14.53 -0.94 5.87
CA GLY A 86 14.77 -0.36 4.54
C GLY A 86 14.62 -1.36 3.38
N LEU A 87 14.00 -2.51 3.62
CA LEU A 87 13.75 -3.53 2.59
C LEU A 87 12.54 -3.20 1.72
N ILE A 88 11.56 -2.48 2.27
CA ILE A 88 10.40 -1.99 1.52
C ILE A 88 10.08 -0.55 1.90
N GLU A 89 9.47 0.20 0.99
CA GLU A 89 9.05 1.58 1.29
C GLU A 89 7.73 1.66 2.06
N ARG A 90 6.81 0.70 1.81
CA ARG A 90 5.41 0.77 2.28
C ARG A 90 4.85 -0.60 2.68
N PRO A 91 4.61 -0.87 3.98
CA PRO A 91 3.99 -2.09 4.51
C PRO A 91 2.63 -2.38 3.92
N VAL A 92 1.85 -1.33 3.61
CA VAL A 92 0.53 -1.46 2.99
C VAL A 92 0.59 -2.09 1.60
N ILE A 93 1.66 -1.85 0.82
CA ILE A 93 1.85 -2.45 -0.50
C ILE A 93 2.22 -3.92 -0.33
N PHE A 94 3.14 -4.22 0.59
CA PHE A 94 3.53 -5.59 0.94
C PHE A 94 2.32 -6.43 1.36
N TRP A 95 1.52 -5.92 2.29
CA TRP A 95 0.30 -6.59 2.76
C TRP A 95 -0.71 -6.82 1.63
N ALA A 96 -0.93 -5.82 0.77
CA ALA A 96 -1.84 -5.96 -0.36
C ALA A 96 -1.34 -7.00 -1.37
N GLN A 97 -0.04 -7.00 -1.65
CA GLN A 97 0.59 -7.96 -2.56
C GLN A 97 0.55 -9.39 -2.01
N GLU A 98 0.79 -9.59 -0.71
CA GLU A 98 0.59 -10.88 -0.06
C GLU A 98 -0.85 -11.36 -0.19
N LYS A 99 -1.84 -10.47 0.01
CA LYS A 99 -3.26 -10.82 -0.02
C LYS A 99 -3.77 -11.16 -1.42
N LEU A 100 -3.21 -10.55 -2.46
CA LEU A 100 -3.60 -10.72 -3.85
C LEU A 100 -2.75 -11.76 -4.61
N SER A 101 -1.63 -12.19 -4.03
CA SER A 101 -0.72 -13.17 -4.64
C SER A 101 -0.99 -14.60 -4.17
N ASP A 102 -0.30 -15.54 -4.81
CA ASP A 102 -0.28 -16.95 -4.41
C ASP A 102 0.47 -17.20 -3.10
N TYR A 103 0.95 -16.16 -2.42
CA TYR A 103 1.63 -16.21 -1.12
C TYR A 103 0.69 -15.98 0.06
N ARG A 104 -0.61 -15.75 -0.20
CA ARG A 104 -1.63 -15.49 0.81
C ARG A 104 -1.67 -16.55 1.93
N GLY A 105 -1.41 -16.12 3.15
CA GLY A 105 -1.41 -16.90 4.38
C GLY A 105 -0.27 -17.91 4.46
N LYS A 106 0.78 -17.74 3.64
CA LYS A 106 1.89 -18.72 3.53
C LYS A 106 3.20 -18.22 4.12
N ILE A 107 3.26 -16.98 4.62
CA ILE A 107 4.42 -16.47 5.35
C ILE A 107 4.64 -17.34 6.59
N LYS A 108 5.88 -17.78 6.81
CA LYS A 108 6.24 -18.63 7.95
C LYS A 108 7.13 -17.86 8.93
N PRO A 109 7.01 -18.15 10.24
CA PRO A 109 7.97 -17.64 11.20
C PRO A 109 9.37 -18.19 10.92
N GLY A 110 10.39 -17.40 11.23
CA GLY A 110 11.79 -17.75 11.06
C GLY A 110 12.70 -16.56 10.79
N THR A 111 13.98 -16.86 10.67
CA THR A 111 15.01 -15.89 10.31
C THR A 111 15.27 -15.96 8.82
N TYR A 112 15.24 -14.81 8.15
CA TYR A 112 15.40 -14.67 6.71
C TYR A 112 16.49 -13.68 6.38
N LEU A 113 17.27 -13.99 5.36
CA LEU A 113 18.21 -13.05 4.74
C LEU A 113 17.52 -12.45 3.52
N LEU A 114 17.28 -11.14 3.54
CA LEU A 114 16.60 -10.42 2.46
C LEU A 114 17.48 -9.30 1.96
N ASN A 115 17.45 -9.05 0.66
CA ASN A 115 18.29 -8.03 0.04
C ASN A 115 17.46 -6.78 -0.31
N THR A 116 18.01 -5.59 -0.14
CA THR A 116 17.31 -4.32 -0.48
C THR A 116 17.00 -4.15 -1.97
N HIS A 117 17.65 -4.91 -2.86
CA HIS A 117 17.32 -4.96 -4.29
C HIS A 117 16.25 -6.00 -4.64
N GLU A 118 15.85 -6.86 -3.71
CA GLU A 118 14.80 -7.84 -3.99
C GLU A 118 13.44 -7.17 -4.13
N THR A 119 12.66 -7.66 -5.09
CA THR A 119 11.27 -7.23 -5.22
C THR A 119 10.42 -7.81 -4.09
N VAL A 120 9.30 -7.15 -3.76
CA VAL A 120 8.32 -7.66 -2.79
C VAL A 120 7.88 -9.10 -3.11
N ASP A 121 7.78 -9.48 -4.38
CA ASP A 121 7.42 -10.84 -4.78
C ASP A 121 8.50 -11.87 -4.42
N GLN A 122 9.78 -11.53 -4.65
CA GLN A 122 10.92 -12.36 -4.26
C GLN A 122 11.01 -12.51 -2.74
N MET A 123 10.83 -11.41 -2.00
CA MET A 123 10.76 -11.44 -0.54
C MET A 123 9.61 -12.33 -0.06
N LEU A 124 8.41 -12.22 -0.65
CA LEU A 124 7.28 -13.09 -0.32
C LEU A 124 7.58 -14.56 -0.66
N ALA A 125 8.32 -14.85 -1.73
CA ALA A 125 8.75 -16.21 -2.07
C ALA A 125 9.69 -16.79 -1.01
N ILE A 126 10.61 -15.98 -0.50
CA ILE A 126 11.52 -16.35 0.59
C ILE A 126 10.75 -16.57 1.89
N LEU A 127 9.96 -15.57 2.31
CA LEU A 127 9.18 -15.59 3.55
C LEU A 127 8.13 -16.71 3.59
N SER A 128 7.66 -17.16 2.43
CA SER A 128 6.75 -18.32 2.32
C SER A 128 7.44 -19.68 2.22
N GLY A 129 8.77 -19.68 2.14
CA GLY A 129 9.59 -20.87 1.94
C GLY A 129 9.44 -21.49 0.55
N LYS A 130 9.00 -20.73 -0.46
CA LYS A 130 9.07 -21.16 -1.87
C LYS A 130 10.47 -21.00 -2.43
N ASN A 131 11.22 -20.00 -1.98
CA ASN A 131 12.64 -19.85 -2.26
C ASN A 131 13.44 -19.97 -0.95
N THR A 132 14.34 -20.94 -0.90
CA THR A 132 15.20 -21.19 0.27
C THR A 132 16.68 -21.05 -0.06
N GLU A 133 17.01 -20.53 -1.24
CA GLU A 133 18.39 -20.31 -1.66
C GLU A 133 19.02 -19.21 -0.81
N GLY A 134 20.22 -19.44 -0.27
CA GLY A 134 20.93 -18.46 0.56
C GLY A 134 20.34 -18.22 1.95
N GLN A 135 19.23 -18.88 2.32
CA GLN A 135 18.60 -18.72 3.62
C GLN A 135 19.34 -19.50 4.70
N PRO A 136 19.46 -18.96 5.93
CA PRO A 136 19.97 -19.73 7.05
C PRO A 136 19.08 -20.96 7.28
N SER A 137 19.69 -22.10 7.62
CA SER A 137 18.96 -23.31 8.00
C SER A 137 18.00 -22.99 9.14
N GLN A 138 16.70 -23.02 8.87
CA GLN A 138 15.68 -22.89 9.92
C GLN A 138 15.66 -24.19 10.75
N GLU A 139 16.52 -24.27 11.75
CA GLU A 139 16.33 -25.22 12.84
C GLU A 139 15.06 -24.78 13.59
N LYS A 140 14.04 -25.63 13.57
CA LYS A 140 12.78 -25.40 14.27
C LYS A 140 13.05 -25.32 15.78
N GLU A 141 13.21 -24.12 16.33
CA GLU A 141 12.99 -23.89 17.76
C GLU A 141 11.49 -23.85 18.04
N SER A 142 10.85 -25.01 17.99
CA SER A 142 9.63 -25.25 18.78
C SER A 142 10.06 -25.89 20.08
N SER A 143 10.16 -25.12 21.15
CA SER A 143 10.05 -25.62 22.52
C SER A 143 9.54 -24.49 23.40
N THR A 144 8.23 -24.49 23.52
CA THR A 144 7.40 -23.81 24.50
C THR A 144 8.06 -23.78 25.88
N SER A 145 8.38 -22.58 26.33
CA SER A 145 8.66 -22.26 27.73
C SER A 145 7.35 -22.25 28.51
N ASP A 146 7.00 -23.37 29.13
CA ASP A 146 6.07 -23.41 30.25
C ASP A 146 6.49 -24.55 31.18
N ALA A 147 7.29 -24.22 32.19
CA ALA A 147 7.41 -24.99 33.42
C ALA A 147 7.43 -23.97 34.56
N GLU A 148 6.28 -23.89 35.22
CA GLU A 148 6.01 -23.08 36.39
C GLU A 148 7.07 -23.24 37.47
N ASP A 149 7.42 -22.09 38.01
CA ASP A 149 7.99 -21.82 39.32
C ASP A 149 7.37 -22.69 40.42
N THR A 150 8.19 -23.35 41.23
CA THR A 150 7.79 -23.79 42.57
C THR A 150 8.90 -23.41 43.54
N GLU A 151 8.64 -22.31 44.21
CA GLU A 151 9.30 -21.74 45.37
C GLU A 151 9.60 -22.74 46.50
N ALA A 152 10.70 -22.40 47.19
CA ALA A 152 10.90 -22.45 48.63
C ALA A 152 11.02 -23.82 49.34
N GLY A 153 12.26 -24.15 49.69
CA GLY A 153 12.61 -25.04 50.79
C GLY A 153 13.85 -24.52 51.51
N GLU A 154 13.68 -23.47 52.32
CA GLU A 154 14.58 -23.22 53.45
C GLU A 154 14.27 -24.28 54.53
N GLU A 155 15.26 -25.06 54.97
CA GLU A 155 15.56 -25.16 56.40
C GLU A 155 16.94 -25.77 56.65
N SER A 156 17.48 -25.38 57.80
CA SER A 156 18.87 -25.37 58.19
C SER A 156 19.37 -26.66 58.87
N ALA A 157 20.70 -26.74 58.90
CA ALA A 157 21.55 -27.12 60.04
C ALA A 157 21.66 -28.59 60.51
N SER A 158 22.95 -28.95 60.60
CA SER A 158 23.63 -29.87 61.55
C SER A 158 23.55 -31.37 61.35
#